data_AF-A0A3B9NI71-F1
#
_entry.id   AF-A0A3B9NI71-F1
#
_cell.length_a   1.000
_cell.length_b   1.000
_cell.length_c   1.000
_cell.angle_alpha   90.00
_cell.angle_beta   90.00
_cell.angle_gamma   90.00
#
_symmetry.space_group_name_H-M   'P 1'
#
loop_
_entity.id
_entity.type
_entity.pdbx_description
1 polymer ?
#
loop_
_entity_poly.entity_id
_entity_poly.type
_entity_poly.pdbx_seq_one_letter_code
_entity_poly.pdbx_strand_id
1 'polypeptide(L)'
;MDHNISLENDIVRHIPLEQHIAIQQYFKYKTYRKAAFIIQPNDLVKNLYWIQSGLVKLSYEDENCREHILSFAFEDWWETDFSAFYHQTRSKLY
;
A
#
# COMPACT_ATOMS: atom_id res chain seq x y z
N MET A 1 3.02 18.30 13.32
CA MET A 1 2.27 17.07 13.63
C MET A 1 3.11 15.95 13.09
N ASP A 2 3.73 15.19 13.99
CA ASP A 2 4.76 14.22 13.62
C ASP A 2 4.15 13.08 12.79
N HIS A 3 4.63 12.97 11.56
CA HIS A 3 4.18 11.99 10.58
C HIS A 3 4.49 10.52 10.97
N ASN A 4 5.11 10.28 12.14
CA ASN A 4 5.50 8.96 12.62
C ASN A 4 4.45 8.23 13.48
N ILE A 5 3.42 8.91 13.99
CA ILE A 5 2.59 8.38 15.09
C ILE A 5 1.71 7.18 14.67
N SER A 6 1.42 7.01 13.38
CA SER A 6 0.45 6.01 12.88
C SER A 6 1.09 4.61 12.68
N LEU A 7 2.21 4.53 11.96
CA LEU A 7 2.98 3.29 11.76
C LEU A 7 3.50 2.71 13.09
N GLU A 8 3.73 3.60 14.06
CA GLU A 8 4.15 3.23 15.41
C GLU A 8 3.07 2.46 16.22
N ASN A 9 1.80 2.55 15.83
CA ASN A 9 0.73 1.91 16.59
C ASN A 9 0.45 0.47 16.18
N ASP A 10 0.85 0.05 14.97
CA ASP A 10 0.49 -1.27 14.45
C ASP A 10 1.68 -2.25 14.44
N ILE A 11 2.76 -1.88 13.76
CA ILE A 11 3.98 -2.71 13.70
C ILE A 11 4.82 -2.55 14.98
N VAL A 12 5.06 -1.30 15.38
CA VAL A 12 6.08 -0.95 16.38
C VAL A 12 5.66 -1.36 17.79
N ARG A 13 4.34 -1.40 18.10
CA ARG A 13 3.85 -1.94 19.38
C ARG A 13 4.22 -3.40 19.61
N HIS A 14 4.38 -4.17 18.55
CA HIS A 14 4.68 -5.60 18.62
C HIS A 14 6.18 -5.89 18.51
N ILE A 15 7.02 -4.86 18.46
CA ILE A 15 8.45 -4.98 18.19
C ILE A 15 9.26 -4.26 19.28
N PRO A 16 10.38 -4.85 19.75
CA PRO A 16 11.26 -4.22 20.73
C PRO A 16 11.76 -2.83 20.30
N LEU A 17 11.87 -1.90 21.26
CA LEU A 17 12.28 -0.50 21.04
C LEU A 17 13.62 -0.40 20.28
N GLU A 18 14.58 -1.29 20.59
CA GLU A 18 15.87 -1.34 19.90
C GLU A 18 15.78 -1.61 18.39
N GLN A 19 14.69 -2.22 17.92
CA GLN A 19 14.49 -2.60 16.51
C GLN A 19 13.69 -1.55 15.73
N HIS A 20 13.14 -0.53 16.38
CA HIS A 20 12.30 0.49 15.73
C HIS A 20 13.06 1.23 14.63
N ILE A 21 14.30 1.66 14.93
CA ILE A 21 15.17 2.35 13.96
C ILE A 21 15.50 1.42 12.78
N ALA A 22 15.76 0.14 13.06
CA ALA A 22 16.09 -0.82 12.03
C ALA A 22 14.91 -1.08 11.08
N ILE A 23 13.67 -0.91 11.52
CA ILE A 23 12.49 -1.10 10.66
C ILE A 23 12.22 0.11 9.78
N GLN A 24 12.43 1.31 10.30
CA GLN A 24 12.21 2.56 9.57
C GLN A 24 12.98 2.61 8.25
N GLN A 25 14.16 1.97 8.17
CA GLN A 25 14.97 1.92 6.95
C GLN A 25 14.30 1.18 5.77
N TYR A 26 13.33 0.31 6.04
CA TYR A 26 12.59 -0.43 4.99
C TYR A 26 11.39 0.35 4.45
N PHE A 27 11.02 1.45 5.12
CA PHE A 27 9.92 2.30 4.68
C PHE A 27 10.44 3.48 3.87
N LYS A 28 9.75 3.77 2.77
CA LYS A 28 9.98 4.98 1.98
C LYS A 28 8.68 5.76 1.86
N TYR A 29 8.70 6.96 2.42
CA TYR A 29 7.57 7.88 2.30
C TYR A 29 7.36 8.29 0.84
N LYS A 30 6.10 8.26 0.40
CA LYS A 30 5.68 8.69 -0.94
C LYS A 30 4.35 9.44 -0.84
N THR A 31 4.19 10.44 -1.69
CA THR A 31 2.94 11.19 -1.85
C THR A 31 2.43 11.05 -3.27
N TYR A 32 1.12 10.95 -3.41
CA TYR A 32 0.44 10.82 -4.68
C TYR A 32 -0.64 11.90 -4.78
N ARG A 33 -0.88 12.40 -5.99
CA ARG A 33 -2.01 13.31 -6.23
C ARG A 33 -3.30 12.49 -6.25
N LYS A 34 -4.44 13.15 -5.96
CA LYS A 34 -5.76 12.53 -6.13
C LYS A 34 -5.88 11.93 -7.53
N ALA A 35 -6.35 10.69 -7.62
CA ALA A 35 -6.52 9.91 -8.84
C ALA A 35 -5.21 9.53 -9.59
N ALA A 36 -4.04 9.68 -8.95
CA ALA A 36 -2.81 9.10 -9.47
C ALA A 36 -2.74 7.59 -9.16
N PHE A 37 -2.21 6.80 -10.09
CA PHE A 37 -1.97 5.38 -9.86
C PHE A 37 -0.77 5.17 -8.94
N ILE A 38 -0.93 4.25 -7.99
CA ILE A 38 0.15 3.75 -7.13
C ILE A 38 0.77 2.50 -7.76
N ILE A 39 -0.09 1.63 -8.28
CA ILE A 39 0.24 0.44 -9.08
C ILE A 39 -0.46 0.62 -10.42
N GLN A 40 0.23 0.37 -11.53
CA GLN A 40 -0.41 0.31 -12.84
C GLN A 40 -0.54 -1.15 -13.30
N PRO A 41 -1.50 -1.45 -14.20
CA PRO A 41 -1.56 -2.74 -14.85
C PRO A 41 -0.21 -3.08 -15.50
N ASN A 42 0.20 -4.33 -15.39
CA ASN A 42 1.50 -4.85 -15.82
C ASN A 42 2.73 -4.40 -15.02
N ASP A 43 2.60 -3.55 -13.99
CA ASP A 43 3.71 -3.27 -13.08
C ASP A 43 4.09 -4.53 -12.29
N LEU A 44 5.39 -4.74 -12.07
CA LEU A 44 5.87 -5.77 -11.16
C LEU A 44 5.66 -5.29 -9.72
N VAL A 45 4.80 -5.98 -8.97
CA VAL A 45 4.39 -5.54 -7.62
C VAL A 45 5.41 -6.02 -6.60
N LYS A 46 6.22 -5.08 -6.09
CA LYS A 46 7.32 -5.36 -5.13
C LYS A 46 7.14 -4.74 -3.76
N ASN A 47 6.12 -3.89 -3.60
CA ASN A 47 5.94 -3.10 -2.39
C ASN A 47 4.55 -3.36 -1.80
N LEU A 48 4.51 -3.35 -0.47
CA LEU A 48 3.30 -3.26 0.33
C LEU A 48 3.19 -1.81 0.84
N TYR A 49 2.00 -1.22 0.78
CA TYR A 49 1.79 0.18 1.14
C TYR A 49 1.05 0.30 2.46
N TRP A 50 1.58 1.11 3.38
CA TRP A 50 0.88 1.58 4.56
C TRP A 50 0.25 2.93 4.26
N ILE A 51 -1.06 3.04 4.41
CA ILE A 51 -1.78 4.29 4.12
C ILE A 51 -1.71 5.18 5.36
N GLN A 52 -0.80 6.15 5.34
CA GLN A 52 -0.64 7.09 6.45
C GLN A 52 -1.74 8.18 6.47
N SER A 53 -2.25 8.57 5.30
CA SER A 53 -3.29 9.59 5.16
C SER A 53 -3.99 9.45 3.82
N GLY A 54 -5.32 9.63 3.81
CA GLY A 54 -6.14 9.59 2.60
C GLY A 54 -6.84 8.26 2.39
N LEU A 55 -7.33 8.06 1.16
CA LEU A 55 -8.12 6.90 0.76
C LEU A 55 -7.64 6.42 -0.60
N VAL A 56 -7.33 5.13 -0.70
CA VAL A 56 -7.03 4.43 -1.95
C VAL A 56 -8.13 3.42 -2.26
N LYS A 57 -8.27 3.08 -3.53
CA LYS A 57 -9.06 1.94 -4.00
C LYS A 57 -8.14 1.01 -4.78
N LEU A 58 -8.47 -0.27 -4.79
CA LEU A 58 -7.88 -1.27 -5.67
C LEU A 58 -8.96 -1.79 -6.60
N SER A 59 -8.76 -1.67 -7.91
CA SER A 59 -9.74 -2.08 -8.91
C SER A 59 -9.11 -2.81 -10.09
N TYR A 60 -9.95 -3.36 -10.95
CA TYR A 60 -9.58 -3.90 -12.25
C TYR A 60 -10.66 -3.60 -13.29
N GLU A 61 -10.30 -3.68 -14.57
CA GLU A 61 -11.27 -3.62 -15.67
C GLU A 61 -11.58 -5.03 -16.18
N ASP A 62 -12.86 -5.31 -16.43
CA ASP A 62 -13.29 -6.53 -17.12
C ASP A 62 -13.15 -6.43 -18.64
N GLU A 63 -13.49 -7.51 -19.34
CA GLU A 63 -13.42 -7.60 -20.81
C GLU A 63 -14.33 -6.59 -21.54
N ASN A 64 -15.28 -5.97 -20.83
CA ASN A 64 -16.19 -4.94 -21.36
C ASN A 64 -15.78 -3.52 -20.93
N CYS A 65 -14.54 -3.33 -20.48
CA CYS A 65 -13.99 -2.07 -19.96
C CYS A 65 -14.79 -1.51 -18.78
N ARG A 66 -15.39 -2.37 -17.95
CA ARG A 66 -16.08 -1.93 -16.72
C ARG A 66 -15.14 -2.08 -15.53
N GLU A 67 -15.05 -1.02 -14.75
CA GLU A 67 -14.27 -1.02 -13.52
C GLU A 67 -15.02 -1.77 -12.40
N HIS A 68 -14.31 -2.68 -11.73
CA HIS A 68 -14.76 -3.38 -10.53
C HIS A 68 -13.82 -3.07 -9.38
N ILE A 69 -14.36 -2.55 -8.28
CA ILE A 69 -13.59 -2.22 -7.08
C ILE A 69 -13.53 -3.46 -6.18
N LEU A 70 -12.32 -3.86 -5.81
CA LEU A 70 -12.08 -4.99 -4.92
C LEU A 70 -11.99 -4.54 -3.46
N SER A 71 -11.31 -3.43 -3.20
CA SER A 71 -11.11 -2.91 -1.86
C SER A 71 -10.96 -1.39 -1.84
N PHE A 72 -11.18 -0.84 -0.65
CA PHE A 72 -10.78 0.50 -0.28
C PHE A 72 -9.87 0.40 0.94
N ALA A 73 -8.79 1.19 0.99
CA ALA A 73 -7.94 1.29 2.16
C ALA A 73 -7.77 2.76 2.57
N PHE A 74 -8.11 3.04 3.82
CA PHE A 74 -8.01 4.36 4.45
C PHE A 74 -6.81 4.38 5.41
N GLU A 75 -6.71 5.40 6.25
CA GLU A 75 -5.62 5.52 7.22
C GLU A 75 -5.44 4.26 8.09
N ASP A 76 -4.17 3.95 8.36
CA ASP A 76 -3.74 2.81 9.17
C ASP A 76 -4.06 1.43 8.56
N TRP A 77 -4.28 1.36 7.25
CA TRP A 77 -4.43 0.10 6.52
C TRP A 77 -3.25 -0.21 5.61
N TRP A 78 -3.04 -1.51 5.43
CA TRP A 78 -2.15 -2.05 4.40
C TRP A 78 -2.92 -2.27 3.11
N GLU A 79 -2.32 -1.91 1.98
CA GLU A 79 -2.88 -2.21 0.67
C GLU A 79 -1.79 -2.51 -0.37
N THR A 80 -2.10 -3.43 -1.29
CA THR A 80 -1.35 -3.76 -2.52
C THR A 80 -2.12 -4.78 -3.35
N ASP A 81 -1.69 -5.07 -4.59
CA ASP A 81 -2.12 -6.32 -5.25
C ASP A 81 -1.42 -7.49 -4.56
N PHE A 82 -2.05 -8.03 -3.49
CA PHE A 82 -1.46 -9.09 -2.68
C PHE A 82 -1.11 -10.34 -3.50
N SER A 83 -1.96 -10.70 -4.46
CA SER A 83 -1.70 -11.83 -5.33
C SER A 83 -0.43 -11.60 -6.15
N ALA A 84 -0.29 -10.45 -6.80
CA ALA A 84 0.91 -10.13 -7.56
C ALA A 84 2.15 -9.96 -6.69
N PHE A 85 2.01 -9.37 -5.51
CA PHE A 85 3.08 -9.19 -4.53
C PHE A 85 3.65 -10.54 -4.05
N TYR A 86 2.80 -11.46 -3.58
CA TYR A 86 3.28 -12.75 -3.06
C TYR A 86 3.85 -13.65 -4.15
N HIS A 87 3.27 -13.64 -5.35
CA HIS A 87 3.73 -14.49 -6.44
C HIS A 87 4.82 -13.83 -7.30
N GLN A 88 5.24 -12.60 -6.99
CA GLN A 88 6.23 -11.85 -7.77
C GLN A 88 5.83 -11.72 -9.25
N THR A 89 4.53 -11.50 -9.50
CA THR A 89 3.98 -11.36 -10.85
C THR A 89 3.62 -9.92 -11.16
N ARG A 90 3.22 -9.69 -12.40
CA ARG A 90 2.70 -8.40 -12.85
C ARG A 90 1.27 -8.20 -12.36
N SER A 91 0.95 -6.96 -11.97
CA SER A 91 -0.37 -6.58 -11.50
C SER A 91 -1.41 -6.69 -12.62
N LYS A 92 -2.59 -7.20 -12.27
CA LYS A 92 -3.81 -7.00 -13.06
C LYS A 92 -4.71 -5.92 -12.44
N LEU A 93 -4.38 -5.51 -11.22
CA LEU A 93 -5.11 -4.52 -10.44
C LEU A 93 -4.40 -3.16 -10.50
N TYR A 94 -5.10 -2.10 -10.15
CA TYR A 94 -4.57 -0.74 -10.12
C TYR A 94 -5.28 0.16 -9.11
#